data_AF-A0A4R9VKP8-F1
#
_entry.id   AF-A0A4R9VKP8-F1
#
_cell.length_a   1.000
_cell.length_b   1.000
_cell.length_c   1.000
_cell.angle_alpha   90.00
_cell.angle_beta   90.00
_cell.angle_gamma   90.00
#
_symmetry.space_group_name_H-M   'P 1'
#
loop_
_entity.id
_entity.type
_entity.pdbx_description
1 polymer ?
#
loop_
_entity_poly.entity_id
_entity_poly.type
_entity_poly.pdbx_seq_one_letter_code
_entity_poly.pdbx_strand_id
1 'polypeptide(L)' 'ELQEWAHQAAGAVPAYQVDGREGPDHDPLFTVSVKVGAFQPATGSGRSKREAEQAAATALLVREGVWVHEGSAA' A
#
# COMPACT_ATOMS: atom_id res chain seq x y z
N GLU A 1 -8.51 -8.59 -2.01
CA GLU A 1 -8.27 -7.59 -3.07
C GLU A 1 -6.82 -7.54 -3.54
N LEU A 2 -5.86 -6.87 -2.89
CA LEU A 2 -4.47 -6.80 -3.42
C LEU A 2 -3.85 -8.18 -3.67
N GLN A 3 -4.02 -9.13 -2.74
CA GLN A 3 -3.46 -10.47 -2.88
C GLN A 3 -4.02 -11.22 -4.09
N GLU A 4 -5.32 -11.13 -4.34
CA GLU A 4 -5.97 -11.80 -5.47
C GLU A 4 -5.54 -11.17 -6.79
N TRP A 5 -5.54 -9.84 -6.86
CA TRP A 5 -5.03 -9.14 -8.02
C TRP A 5 -3.55 -9.45 -8.28
N ALA A 6 -2.70 -9.45 -7.25
CA ALA A 6 -1.28 -9.74 -7.37
C ALA A 6 -1.01 -11.16 -7.90
N HIS A 7 -1.82 -12.13 -7.47
CA HIS A 7 -1.75 -13.48 -7.99
C HIS A 7 -2.12 -13.54 -9.48
N GLN A 8 -3.19 -12.85 -9.89
CA GLN A 8 -3.63 -12.81 -11.29
C GLN A 8 -2.69 -12.01 -12.20
N ALA A 9 -2.20 -10.85 -11.74
CA ALA A 9 -1.42 -9.91 -12.54
C ALA A 9 0.07 -10.28 -12.62
N ALA A 10 0.63 -10.89 -11.57
CA ALA A 10 2.07 -11.13 -11.45
C ALA A 10 2.45 -12.57 -11.08
N GLY A 11 1.47 -13.45 -10.77
CA GLY A 11 1.76 -14.76 -10.19
C GLY A 11 2.50 -14.67 -8.85
N ALA A 12 2.40 -13.54 -8.14
CA ALA A 12 3.19 -13.24 -6.96
C ALA A 12 2.31 -12.87 -5.76
N VAL A 13 2.85 -13.04 -4.56
CA VAL A 13 2.25 -12.54 -3.32
C VAL A 13 2.78 -11.13 -3.02
N PRO A 14 1.94 -10.21 -2.50
CA PRO A 14 2.41 -8.90 -2.05
C PRO A 14 3.41 -9.05 -0.89
N ALA A 15 4.55 -8.37 -1.00
CA ALA A 15 5.54 -8.29 0.07
C ALA A 15 5.52 -6.89 0.68
N TYR A 16 5.38 -6.81 2.01
CA TYR A 16 5.34 -5.55 2.75
C TYR A 16 6.63 -5.34 3.54
N GLN A 17 7.07 -4.08 3.62
CA GLN A 17 8.23 -3.67 4.38
C GLN A 17 7.92 -2.39 5.16
N VAL A 18 8.21 -2.38 6.47
CA VAL A 18 8.17 -1.14 7.27
C VAL A 18 9.46 -0.36 6.99
N ASP A 19 9.32 0.78 6.32
CA ASP A 19 10.45 1.63 5.93
C ASP A 19 10.80 2.65 7.02
N GLY A 20 9.83 3.00 7.86
CA GLY A 20 10.06 3.96 8.95
C GLY A 20 8.95 4.00 9.98
N ARG A 21 9.32 4.50 11.16
CA ARG A 21 8.42 4.95 12.22
C ARG A 21 8.97 6.26 12.76
N GLU A 22 8.16 7.30 12.72
CA GLU A 22 8.49 8.64 13.18
C GLU A 22 7.38 9.15 14.12
N GLY A 23 7.60 10.29 14.77
CA GLY A 23 6.63 10.89 15.69
C GLY A 23 6.69 10.35 17.13
N PRO A 24 5.95 10.98 18.06
CA PRO A 24 5.94 10.60 19.46
C PRO A 24 5.22 9.26 19.70
N ASP A 25 5.45 8.64 20.85
CA ASP A 25 4.87 7.32 21.17
C ASP A 25 3.34 7.28 21.16
N HIS A 26 2.70 8.42 21.41
CA HIS A 26 1.24 8.55 21.40
C HIS A 26 0.66 8.96 20.03
N ASP A 27 1.51 9.32 19.06
CA ASP A 27 1.09 9.68 17.71
C ASP A 27 2.16 9.27 16.68
N PRO A 28 2.44 7.96 16.55
CA PRO A 28 3.46 7.48 15.63
C PRO A 28 2.95 7.53 14.19
N LEU A 29 3.82 7.92 13.26
CA LEU A 29 3.60 7.78 11.82
C LEU A 29 4.45 6.61 11.31
N PHE A 30 3.80 5.58 10.78
CA PHE A 30 4.46 4.45 10.13
C PHE A 30 4.47 4.67 8.62
N THR A 31 5.57 4.30 7.98
CA THR A 31 5.71 4.24 6.52
C THR A 31 5.97 2.81 6.12
N VAL A 32 5.18 2.30 5.18
CA VAL A 32 5.26 0.92 4.67
C VAL A 32 5.25 0.94 3.15
N SER A 33 6.15 0.18 2.55
CA SER A 33 6.12 -0.13 1.12
C SER A 33 5.55 -1.52 0.86
N VAL A 34 4.88 -1.66 -0.28
CA VAL A 34 4.39 -2.92 -0.82
C VAL A 34 4.94 -3.16 -2.22
N LYS A 35 5.44 -4.37 -2.46
CA LYS A 35 5.98 -4.82 -3.76
C LYS A 35 5.21 -6.03 -4.25
N VAL A 36 4.90 -6.04 -5.55
CA VAL A 36 4.27 -7.17 -6.25
C VAL A 36 5.09 -7.50 -7.49
N GLY A 37 5.74 -8.66 -7.52
CA GLY A 37 6.51 -9.12 -8.69
C GLY A 37 7.49 -8.06 -9.24
N ALA A 38 7.35 -7.76 -10.53
CA ALA A 38 8.13 -6.75 -11.26
C ALA A 38 7.46 -5.36 -11.30
N PHE A 39 6.27 -5.19 -10.69
CA PHE A 39 5.62 -3.90 -10.59
C PHE A 39 6.43 -2.96 -9.69
N GLN A 40 6.32 -1.66 -9.98
CA GLN A 40 6.93 -0.65 -9.12
C GLN A 40 6.34 -0.75 -7.71
N PRO A 41 7.15 -0.67 -6.64
CA PRO A 41 6.62 -0.62 -5.29
C PRO A 41 5.66 0.57 -5.11
N ALA A 42 4.71 0.44 -4.20
CA ALA A 42 3.91 1.57 -3.72
C ALA A 42 4.17 1.76 -2.23
N THR A 43 4.00 2.98 -1.73
CA THR A 43 4.23 3.32 -0.31
C THR A 43 2.96 3.91 0.26
N GLY A 44 2.70 3.62 1.53
CA GLY A 44 1.61 4.19 2.31
C GLY A 44 2.06 4.50 3.72
N SER A 45 1.35 5.43 4.36
CA SER A 45 1.62 5.85 5.72
C SER A 45 0.35 5.84 6.57
N GLY A 46 0.49 5.62 7.87
CA GLY A 46 -0.63 5.59 8.80
C GLY A 46 -0.20 5.60 10.25
N ARG A 47 -1.16 5.76 11.17
CA ARG A 47 -0.87 5.82 12.62
C ARG A 47 -0.59 4.45 13.23
N SER A 48 -0.76 3.40 12.42
CA SER A 48 -0.33 2.04 12.74
C SER A 48 0.30 1.40 11.52
N LYS A 49 1.08 0.33 11.72
CA LYS A 49 1.63 -0.48 10.62
C LYS A 49 0.54 -0.97 9.67
N ARG A 50 -0.59 -1.43 10.23
CA ARG A 50 -1.73 -1.92 9.46
C ARG A 50 -2.36 -0.83 8.59
N GLU A 51 -2.53 0.37 9.13
CA GLU A 51 -3.02 1.51 8.34
C GLU A 51 -2.05 1.86 7.20
N ALA A 52 -0.74 1.87 7.46
CA ALA A 52 0.28 2.12 6.45
C ALA A 52 0.31 1.03 5.36
N GLU A 53 0.19 -0.25 5.75
CA GLU A 53 0.05 -1.39 4.81
C GLU A 53 -1.18 -1.25 3.91
N GLN A 54 -2.34 -0.91 4.49
CA GLN A 54 -3.56 -0.68 3.72
C GLN A 54 -3.42 0.49 2.75
N ALA A 55 -2.85 1.60 3.21
CA ALA A 55 -2.57 2.75 2.36
C ALA A 55 -1.64 2.39 1.19
N ALA A 56 -0.58 1.60 1.45
CA ALA A 56 0.36 1.17 0.42
C ALA A 56 -0.32 0.25 -0.61
N ALA A 57 -1.17 -0.67 -0.14
CA ALA A 57 -1.96 -1.56 -0.99
C ALA A 57 -2.97 -0.78 -1.86
N THR A 58 -3.69 0.16 -1.27
CA THR A 58 -4.61 1.05 -2.01
C THR A 58 -3.87 1.86 -3.06
N ALA A 59 -2.73 2.46 -2.71
CA ALA A 59 -1.92 3.21 -3.66
C ALA A 59 -1.49 2.36 -4.86
N LEU A 60 -1.12 1.10 -4.63
CA LEU A 60 -0.81 0.16 -5.71
C LEU A 60 -2.04 -0.14 -6.56
N LEU A 61 -3.15 -0.54 -5.95
CA LEU A 61 -4.39 -0.90 -6.66
C LEU A 61 -4.95 0.26 -7.49
N VAL A 62 -4.89 1.48 -6.97
CA VAL A 62 -5.29 2.69 -7.71
C VAL A 62 -4.35 2.94 -8.89
N ARG A 63 -3.04 2.88 -8.67
CA ARG A 63 -2.06 3.14 -9.74
C ARG A 63 -2.21 2.14 -10.89
N GLU A 64 -2.48 0.89 -10.57
CA GLU A 64 -2.69 -0.18 -11.57
C GLU A 64 -4.12 -0.21 -12.13
N GLY A 65 -4.96 0.77 -11.77
CA GLY A 65 -6.32 0.94 -12.30
C GLY A 65 -7.33 -0.11 -11.83
N VAL A 66 -7.02 -0.86 -10.76
CA VAL A 66 -7.89 -1.87 -10.17
C VAL A 66 -8.98 -1.22 -9.34
N TRP A 67 -8.63 -0.18 -8.60
CA TRP A 67 -9.55 0.64 -7.82
C TRP A 67 -9.61 2.05 -8.41
N VAL A 68 -10.81 2.63 -8.40
CA VAL A 68 -11.00 4.04 -8.77
C VAL A 68 -11.08 4.84 -7.47
N HIS A 69 -10.33 5.95 -7.37
CA HIS A 69 -10.61 6.92 -6.33
C HIS A 69 -11.99 7.54 -6.59
N GLU A 70 -13.00 7.18 -5.79
CA GLU A 70 -14.22 7.99 -5.66
C GLU A 70 -13.83 9.33 -5.02
N GLY A 71 -13.32 10.25 -5.84
CA GLY A 71 -12.78 11.53 -5.39
C GLY A 71 -12.32 12.48 -6.50
N SER A 72 -12.44 12.12 -7.78
CA SER A 72 -12.39 13.09 -8.86
C SER A 72 -13.80 13.65 -9.11
N ALA A 73 -14.34 14.37 -8.14
CA ALA A 73 -15.40 15.34 -8.40
C ALA A 73 -14.74 16.60 -8.98
N ALA A 74 -15.36 17.09 -10.06
CA ALA A 74 -14.98 18.25 -10.87
C ALA A 74 -14.67 19.53 -10.09
#